data_AF-A0A8H5G3H4-F1
#
_entry.id   AF-A0A8H5G3H4-F1
#
_cell.length_a   1.000
_cell.length_b   1.000
_cell.length_c   1.000
_cell.angle_alpha   90.00
_cell.angle_beta   90.00
_cell.angle_gamma   90.00
#
_symmetry.space_group_name_H-M   'P 1'
#
loop_
_entity.id
_entity.type
_entity.pdbx_description
1 polymer ?
#
loop_
_entity_poly.entity_id
_entity_poly.type
_entity_poly.pdbx_seq_one_letter_code
_entity_poly.pdbx_strand_id
1 'polypeptide(L)'
;MMLTYQLDHTLKGHTGTIQCMAVTEDGRYLASGANDGTVIWDLQTMSIVKQISSNEVRDATTAVLWIKRQDTLEEGLIYGTGSGYLVFWIRNNQARSFSL
;
A
#
# COMPACT_ATOMS: atom_id res chain seq x y z
N MET A 1 1.45 25.82 -24.47
CA MET A 1 1.83 25.68 -23.05
C MET A 1 2.79 24.50 -22.96
N MET A 2 4.04 24.68 -22.53
CA MET A 2 4.92 23.56 -22.21
C MET A 2 4.61 23.09 -20.78
N LEU A 3 4.57 21.79 -20.58
CA LEU A 3 4.52 21.19 -19.24
C LEU A 3 5.95 21.13 -18.69
N THR A 4 6.13 21.53 -17.43
CA THR A 4 7.37 21.34 -16.68
C THR A 4 7.12 20.38 -15.53
N TYR A 5 8.14 19.63 -15.14
CA TYR A 5 8.10 18.73 -13.99
C TYR A 5 8.84 19.40 -12.82
N GLN A 6 8.22 19.39 -11.63
CA GLN A 6 8.82 19.88 -10.39
C GLN A 6 8.74 18.79 -9.33
N LEU A 7 9.82 18.60 -8.56
CA LEU A 7 9.81 17.74 -7.38
C LEU A 7 8.88 18.35 -6.33
N ASP A 8 7.84 17.62 -5.97
CA ASP A 8 6.86 18.04 -4.97
C ASP A 8 7.22 17.48 -3.59
N HIS A 9 7.35 16.15 -3.47
CA HIS A 9 7.62 15.47 -2.19
C HIS A 9 8.64 14.34 -2.31
N THR A 10 9.32 14.02 -1.20
CA THR A 10 10.14 12.81 -1.05
C THR A 10 9.71 12.06 0.18
N LEU A 11 9.16 10.85 -0.01
CA LEU A 11 8.71 9.99 1.08
C LEU A 11 9.88 9.12 1.56
N LYS A 12 10.18 9.15 2.87
CA LYS A 12 11.26 8.37 3.49
C LYS A 12 10.68 7.41 4.52
N GLY A 13 11.07 6.13 4.48
CA GLY A 13 10.56 5.12 5.41
C GLY A 13 11.06 3.71 5.15
N HIS A 14 11.25 3.33 3.89
CA HIS A 14 11.92 2.07 3.56
C HIS A 14 13.40 2.11 3.92
N THR A 15 13.88 1.02 4.50
CA THR A 15 15.28 0.69 4.77
C THR A 15 15.87 -0.22 3.69
N GLY A 16 15.02 -0.90 2.91
CA GLY A 16 15.40 -1.71 1.75
C GLY A 16 15.09 -1.05 0.40
N THR A 17 15.61 -1.64 -0.68
CA THR A 17 15.30 -1.19 -2.05
C THR A 17 13.82 -1.43 -2.37
N ILE A 18 13.15 -0.38 -2.83
CA ILE A 18 11.76 -0.46 -3.32
C ILE A 18 11.75 -1.17 -4.67
N GLN A 19 10.97 -2.24 -4.77
CA GLN A 19 10.86 -3.08 -5.96
C GLN A 19 9.56 -2.85 -6.73
N CYS A 20 8.49 -2.48 -6.03
CA CYS A 20 7.17 -2.32 -6.64
C CYS A 20 6.30 -1.29 -5.89
N MET A 21 5.30 -0.76 -6.59
CA MET A 21 4.38 0.25 -6.08
C MET A 21 2.99 0.06 -6.67
N ALA A 22 1.95 0.41 -5.91
CA ALA A 22 0.57 0.49 -6.38
C ALA A 22 -0.19 1.62 -5.69
N VAL A 23 -0.99 2.35 -6.45
CA VAL A 23 -1.83 3.43 -5.94
C VAL A 23 -3.28 2.97 -5.95
N THR A 24 -4.04 3.41 -4.96
CA THR A 24 -5.51 3.29 -4.93
C THR A 24 -6.16 4.06 -6.07
N GLU A 25 -7.35 3.61 -6.50
CA GLU A 25 -8.10 4.26 -7.59
C GLU A 25 -8.44 5.73 -7.26
N ASP A 26 -8.70 6.04 -5.98
CA ASP A 26 -8.97 7.39 -5.50
C ASP A 26 -7.71 8.26 -5.34
N GLY A 27 -6.52 7.68 -5.57
CA GLY A 27 -5.24 8.37 -5.47
C GLY A 27 -4.81 8.72 -4.04
N ARG A 28 -5.53 8.26 -3.01
CA ARG A 28 -5.26 8.67 -1.63
C ARG A 28 -4.12 7.89 -0.99
N TYR A 29 -4.04 6.60 -1.27
CA TYR A 29 -3.04 5.71 -0.70
C TYR A 29 -2.11 5.14 -1.75
N LEU A 30 -0.83 5.10 -1.40
CA LEU A 30 0.22 4.39 -2.11
C LEU A 30 0.67 3.23 -1.23
N ALA A 31 0.84 2.05 -1.82
CA ALA A 31 1.57 0.95 -1.22
C ALA A 31 2.88 0.77 -1.97
N SER A 32 3.99 0.61 -1.25
CA SER A 32 5.30 0.31 -1.81
C SER A 32 5.87 -0.96 -1.16
N GLY A 33 6.36 -1.87 -1.99
CA GLY A 33 6.96 -3.14 -1.57
C GLY A 33 8.47 -3.13 -1.74
N ALA A 34 9.18 -3.67 -0.76
CA ALA A 34 10.63 -3.70 -0.68
C ALA A 34 11.12 -4.96 0.06
N ASN A 35 12.44 -5.08 0.24
CA ASN A 35 13.07 -6.15 1.01
C ASN A 35 12.71 -6.12 2.51
N ASP A 36 12.32 -4.96 3.03
CA ASP A 36 11.90 -4.77 4.41
C ASP A 36 10.37 -4.84 4.60
N GLY A 37 9.67 -5.33 3.57
CA GLY A 37 8.23 -5.53 3.54
C GLY A 37 7.50 -4.43 2.78
N THR A 38 6.26 -4.15 3.19
CA THR A 38 5.36 -3.23 2.49
C THR A 38 5.05 -2.02 3.36
N VAL A 39 5.12 -0.82 2.81
CA VAL A 39 4.71 0.43 3.49
C VAL A 39 3.50 1.00 2.77
N ILE A 40 2.50 1.44 3.55
CA ILE A 40 1.33 2.17 3.07
C ILE A 40 1.47 3.63 3.48
N TRP A 41 1.35 4.51 2.49
CA TRP A 41 1.45 5.96 2.60
C TRP A 41 0.07 6.59 2.37
N ASP A 42 -0.25 7.64 3.13
CA ASP A 42 -1.33 8.57 2.78
C ASP A 42 -0.71 9.72 1.98
N LEU A 43 -1.12 9.85 0.72
CA LEU A 43 -0.62 10.85 -0.22
C LEU A 43 -1.24 12.23 0.01
N GLN A 44 -2.29 12.36 0.82
CA GLN A 44 -2.82 13.65 1.22
C GLN A 44 -1.96 14.29 2.31
N THR A 45 -1.48 13.47 3.26
CA THR A 45 -0.64 13.93 4.38
C THR A 45 0.84 13.66 4.17
N MET A 46 1.21 12.98 3.08
CA MET A 46 2.58 12.58 2.74
C MET A 46 3.27 11.82 3.87
N SER A 47 2.53 10.94 4.55
CA SER A 47 2.98 10.25 5.77
C SER A 47 2.73 8.74 5.72
N ILE A 48 3.48 8.00 6.54
CA ILE A 48 3.31 6.56 6.70
C ILE A 48 2.05 6.31 7.54
N VAL A 49 1.13 5.53 6.98
CA VAL A 49 -0.07 5.04 7.68
C VAL A 49 0.23 3.69 8.34
N LYS A 50 0.95 2.84 7.62
CA LYS A 50 1.24 1.48 8.08
C LYS A 50 2.54 0.95 7.50
N GLN A 51 3.31 0.28 8.34
CA GLN A 51 4.38 -0.62 7.90
C GLN A 51 3.94 -2.06 8.16
N ILE A 52 4.05 -2.89 7.13
CA ILE A 52 3.67 -4.30 7.14
C ILE A 52 4.95 -5.10 6.93
N SER A 53 5.51 -5.56 8.04
CA SER A 53 6.51 -6.63 8.08
C SER A 53 5.88 -7.76 8.89
N SER A 54 5.73 -8.94 8.29
CA SER A 54 5.29 -10.10 9.05
C SER A 54 6.52 -10.76 9.68
N ASN A 55 6.40 -11.25 10.92
CA ASN A 55 7.49 -11.99 11.56
C ASN A 55 7.75 -13.35 10.90
N GLU A 56 6.81 -13.86 10.10
CA GLU A 56 6.92 -15.12 9.37
C GLU A 56 7.39 -14.96 7.92
N VAL A 57 7.12 -13.83 7.27
CA VAL A 57 7.52 -13.53 5.89
C VAL A 57 8.39 -12.27 5.89
N ARG A 58 9.69 -12.50 6.08
CA ARG A 58 10.78 -11.52 5.91
C ARG A 58 11.41 -11.65 4.53
N ASP A 59 10.60 -11.56 3.49
CA ASP A 59 11.14 -11.68 2.13
C ASP A 59 10.62 -10.56 1.23
N ALA A 60 11.39 -10.28 0.19
CA ALA A 60 11.16 -9.17 -0.71
C ALA A 60 9.74 -9.20 -1.29
N THR A 61 9.02 -8.10 -1.10
CA THR A 61 7.74 -7.90 -1.79
C THR A 61 8.04 -7.59 -3.25
N THR A 62 7.69 -8.50 -4.16
CA THR A 62 8.00 -8.38 -5.59
C THR A 62 6.90 -7.70 -6.39
N ALA A 63 5.65 -7.79 -5.92
CA ALA A 63 4.50 -7.19 -6.58
C ALA A 63 3.47 -6.75 -5.54
N VAL A 64 2.86 -5.59 -5.76
CA VAL A 64 1.77 -5.04 -4.95
C VAL A 64 0.64 -4.63 -5.89
N LEU A 65 -0.61 -4.93 -5.55
CA LEU A 65 -1.80 -4.56 -6.29
C LEU A 65 -2.90 -4.12 -5.33
N TRP A 66 -3.48 -2.96 -5.61
CA TRP A 66 -4.74 -2.53 -5.01
C TRP A 66 -5.90 -3.14 -5.81
N ILE A 67 -6.80 -3.84 -5.12
CA ILE A 67 -8.03 -4.38 -5.70
C ILE A 67 -9.24 -3.74 -5.02
N LYS A 68 -10.28 -3.53 -5.81
CA LYS A 68 -11.59 -3.11 -5.33
C LYS A 68 -12.59 -4.18 -5.72
N ARG A 69 -13.25 -4.76 -4.72
CA ARG A 69 -14.30 -5.74 -4.95
C ARG A 69 -15.58 -5.03 -5.36
N GLN A 70 -16.09 -5.35 -6.54
CA GLN A 70 -17.24 -4.66 -7.13
C GLN A 70 -18.54 -4.93 -6.38
N ASP A 71 -18.63 -6.09 -5.71
CA ASP A 71 -19.79 -6.57 -4.97
C ASP A 71 -19.86 -6.03 -3.53
N THR A 72 -18.72 -5.85 -2.85
CA THR A 72 -18.69 -5.40 -1.45
C THR A 72 -18.27 -3.94 -1.24
N LEU A 73 -17.79 -3.26 -2.30
CA LEU A 73 -17.07 -1.98 -2.21
C LEU A 73 -15.86 -2.03 -1.26
N GLU A 74 -15.43 -3.22 -0.86
CA GLU A 74 -14.25 -3.39 -0.02
C GLU A 74 -13.00 -3.29 -0.88
N GLU A 75 -12.04 -2.64 -0.26
CA GLU A 75 -10.77 -2.29 -0.85
C GLU A 75 -9.73 -3.22 -0.22
N GLY A 76 -8.94 -3.91 -1.04
CA GLY A 76 -7.93 -4.84 -0.58
C GLY A 76 -6.56 -4.61 -1.21
N LEU A 77 -5.51 -4.89 -0.44
CA LEU A 77 -4.14 -4.91 -0.93
C LEU A 77 -3.68 -6.35 -1.06
N ILE A 78 -3.25 -6.72 -2.26
CA ILE A 78 -2.64 -8.02 -2.53
C ILE A 78 -1.18 -7.80 -2.83
N TYR A 79 -0.31 -8.60 -2.23
CA TYR A 79 1.09 -8.62 -2.62
C TYR A 79 1.70 -10.02 -2.60
N GLY A 80 2.65 -10.23 -3.50
CA GLY A 80 3.45 -11.46 -3.60
C GLY A 80 4.82 -11.26 -2.97
N THR A 81 5.37 -12.33 -2.38
CA THR A 81 6.73 -12.32 -1.81
C THR A 81 7.67 -13.24 -2.58
N GLY A 82 8.98 -13.00 -2.48
CA GLY A 82 10.02 -13.84 -3.09
C GLY A 82 9.96 -15.32 -2.67
N SER A 83 9.41 -15.59 -1.49
CA SER A 83 9.21 -16.93 -0.92
C SER A 83 7.93 -17.63 -1.39
N GLY A 84 7.19 -17.04 -2.33
CA GLY A 84 6.00 -17.66 -2.92
C GLY A 84 4.71 -17.49 -2.10
N TYR A 85 4.68 -16.58 -1.12
CA TYR A 85 3.44 -16.25 -0.41
C TYR A 85 2.63 -15.21 -1.18
N LEU A 86 1.30 -15.38 -1.18
CA LEU A 86 0.34 -14.34 -1.53
C LEU A 86 -0.32 -13.82 -0.25
N VAL A 87 -0.23 -12.52 -0.03
CA VAL A 87 -0.81 -11.88 1.15
C VAL A 87 -1.98 -11.01 0.71
N PHE A 88 -3.12 -11.18 1.36
CA PHE A 88 -4.34 -10.43 1.11
C PHE A 88 -4.70 -9.62 2.35
N TRP A 89 -4.79 -8.31 2.21
CA TRP A 89 -5.31 -7.41 3.24
C TRP A 89 -6.64 -6.86 2.77
N ILE A 90 -7.60 -6.79 3.69
CA ILE A 90 -8.90 -6.14 3.46
C ILE A 90 -8.98 -4.92 4.36
N ARG A 91 -9.34 -3.79 3.78
CA ARG A 91 -9.64 -2.57 4.54
C ARG A 91 -11.10 -2.61 4.97
N ASN A 92 -11.33 -2.88 6.25
CA ASN A 92 -12.67 -2.83 6.82
C ASN A 92 -13.09 -1.38 7.04
N ASN A 93 -14.11 -0.91 6.32
CA ASN A 93 -14.80 0.35 6.60
C ASN A 93 -15.78 0.16 7.77
N GLN A 94 -15.27 -0.12 8.98
CA GLN A 94 -16.09 -0.11 10.19
C GLN A 94 -16.38 1.36 10.58
N ALA A 95 -17.34 1.97 9.89
CA ALA A 95 -18.02 3.19 10.30
C ALA A 95 -19.53 2.95 10.29
N ARG A 96 -20.00 2.00 11.12
CA ARG A 96 -21.38 1.98 11.60
C ARG A 96 -21.37 1.62 13.08
N SER A 97 -21.17 2.63 13.92
CA SER A 97 -21.72 2.59 15.27
C SER A 97 -23.23 2.50 15.11
N PHE A 98 -23.80 1.31 15.30
CA PHE A 98 -25.22 1.20 15.58
C PHE A 98 -25.42 1.68 17.01
N SER A 99 -25.92 2.91 17.15
CA SER A 99 -26.53 3.35 18.40
C SER A 99 -27.85 2.58 18.54
N LEU A 100 -27.98 1.78 19.60
CA LEU A 100 -29.28 1.32 20.12
C LEU A 100 -29.83 2.37 21.08
#